data_AF-A0A2J7QWR4-F1
#
_entry.id   AF-A0A2J7QWR4-F1
#
_cell.length_a   1.000
_cell.length_b   1.000
_cell.length_c   1.000
_cell.angle_alpha   90.00
_cell.angle_beta   90.00
_cell.angle_gamma   90.00
#
_symmetry.space_group_name_H-M   'P 1'
#
loop_
_entity.id
_entity.type
_entity.pdbx_description
1 polymer ?
#
loop_
_entity_poly.entity_id
_entity_poly.type
_entity_poly.pdbx_seq_one_letter_code
_entity_poly.pdbx_strand_id
1 'polypeptide(L)'
;MKHLECNISDLTQGCRYYFRVACGNLKGYGNYRLSSPASVVPSSWRDVEGREPRFAGRLHLLDELFSKICHSRPECAAEIKATTTTTAQPGETPSVQRRNQRSKKTAIKQLFTVASKFQKNLRRGVFLSCLLYHEDKVLVTNEDFLPVIEVDETYPSCIYHDFHWLMKVACTWDDVKSLRQDMERSLSSSAVHFRIKLLQAAAQMQAALCIQDLGQLYHKPVRDCQGTLVISTVNYVRSPKTISVLNSRWLPLSKVQKKLATHEEPNVGELLMASIQDQITYHQVSSIRLSRGLYLGYLKMRSSVDLIQVVVPSKAPNVLPHCKIRDNPHVSSEEWEWLKRQSARHKTLGCSSSETLSSVSSDEQTSSEDGQQAEASGGGTEQQRVFVELVAATARRLFSYMEVSPQEALTHRMYDAEVVDLSPEVSFLIVVPRAESACAVPGQTEALLQRGDLIALPVQVFEMVHLGTYQRDVISRYSRLSCILELDTVLAHHSHREAFSASEVAAAKDRLAQ
;
A
#
# COMPACT_ATOMS: atom_id res chain seq x y z
N MET A 1 -29.01 21.45 -15.79
CA MET A 1 -27.69 21.11 -16.34
C MET A 1 -27.91 20.31 -17.62
N LYS A 2 -27.26 20.66 -18.74
CA LYS A 2 -27.29 19.82 -19.95
C LYS A 2 -26.27 18.71 -19.76
N HIS A 3 -26.70 17.46 -19.69
CA HIS A 3 -25.80 16.31 -19.75
C HIS A 3 -25.25 16.23 -21.18
N LEU A 4 -23.98 16.60 -21.38
CA LEU A 4 -23.27 16.46 -22.66
C LEU A 4 -22.68 15.05 -22.85
N GLU A 5 -22.82 14.20 -21.84
CA GLU A 5 -22.28 12.84 -21.79
C GLU A 5 -23.39 11.83 -21.53
N CYS A 6 -23.35 10.72 -22.26
CA CYS A 6 -24.25 9.58 -22.14
C CYS A 6 -23.41 8.30 -21.97
N ASN A 7 -23.61 7.57 -20.87
CA ASN A 7 -22.96 6.29 -20.64
C ASN A 7 -23.82 5.17 -21.22
N ILE A 8 -23.21 4.33 -22.06
CA ILE A 8 -23.84 3.15 -22.64
C ILE A 8 -23.23 1.94 -21.94
N SER A 9 -24.05 1.22 -21.17
CA SER A 9 -23.67 0.00 -20.46
C SER A 9 -23.91 -1.25 -21.30
N ASP A 10 -23.50 -2.40 -20.78
CA ASP A 10 -23.86 -3.73 -21.30
C ASP A 10 -23.36 -4.02 -22.72
N LEU A 11 -22.25 -3.38 -23.11
CA LEU A 11 -21.53 -3.71 -24.34
C LEU A 11 -20.72 -4.99 -24.14
N THR A 12 -20.81 -5.91 -25.09
CA THR A 12 -20.06 -7.16 -25.13
C THR A 12 -18.65 -6.90 -25.65
N GLN A 13 -17.65 -7.36 -24.90
CA GLN A 13 -16.25 -7.29 -25.31
C GLN A 13 -16.03 -8.04 -26.64
N GLY A 14 -15.24 -7.47 -27.54
CA GLY A 14 -14.98 -8.01 -28.88
C GLY A 14 -16.09 -7.75 -29.92
N CYS A 15 -17.27 -7.27 -29.52
CA CYS A 15 -18.33 -6.91 -30.45
C CYS A 15 -18.14 -5.49 -31.00
N ARG A 16 -18.37 -5.29 -32.31
CA ARG A 16 -18.30 -3.97 -32.93
C ARG A 16 -19.61 -3.21 -32.76
N TYR A 17 -19.52 -2.00 -32.23
CA TYR A 17 -20.65 -1.10 -32.05
C TYR A 17 -20.52 0.15 -32.90
N TYR A 18 -21.66 0.63 -33.39
CA TYR A 18 -21.79 1.88 -34.15
C TYR A 18 -22.75 2.79 -33.38
N PHE A 19 -22.38 4.06 -33.23
CA PHE A 19 -23.22 5.03 -32.54
C PHE A 19 -23.70 6.11 -33.52
N ARG A 20 -24.95 6.52 -33.33
CA ARG A 20 -25.54 7.64 -34.07
C ARG A 20 -26.36 8.49 -33.10
N VAL A 21 -26.26 9.81 -33.24
CA VAL A 21 -26.97 10.75 -32.37
C VAL A 21 -27.86 11.66 -33.23
N ALA A 22 -29.08 11.90 -32.76
CA ALA A 22 -30.00 12.88 -33.34
C ALA A 22 -30.45 13.86 -32.25
N CYS A 23 -30.51 15.15 -32.58
CA CYS A 23 -31.02 16.17 -31.67
C CYS A 23 -32.52 16.38 -31.91
N GLY A 24 -33.31 16.47 -30.83
CA GLY A 24 -34.76 16.71 -30.90
C GLY A 24 -35.20 18.01 -30.24
N ASN A 25 -36.29 18.59 -30.73
CA ASN A 25 -37.02 19.69 -30.10
C ASN A 25 -38.54 19.43 -30.18
N LEU A 26 -39.37 20.43 -29.85
CA LEU A 26 -40.85 20.31 -29.90
C LEU A 26 -41.43 19.96 -31.28
N LYS A 27 -40.63 20.09 -32.37
CA LYS A 27 -41.03 19.73 -33.74
C LYS A 27 -40.57 18.33 -34.16
N GLY A 28 -39.84 17.60 -33.30
CA GLY A 28 -39.31 16.26 -33.58
C GLY A 28 -37.78 16.18 -33.58
N TYR A 29 -37.24 15.07 -34.08
CA TYR A 29 -35.80 14.80 -34.18
C TYR A 29 -35.25 15.19 -35.55
N GLY A 30 -34.01 15.70 -35.56
CA GLY A 30 -33.24 15.93 -36.78
C GLY A 30 -32.59 14.65 -37.32
N ASN A 31 -31.79 14.80 -38.38
CA ASN A 31 -31.03 13.71 -38.97
C ASN A 31 -30.00 13.13 -38.00
N TYR A 32 -29.78 11.81 -38.10
CA TYR A 32 -28.71 11.13 -37.39
C TYR A 32 -27.34 11.62 -37.86
N ARG A 33 -26.44 11.91 -36.92
CA ARG A 33 -25.02 12.13 -37.15
C ARG A 33 -24.24 10.88 -36.76
N LEU A 34 -23.23 10.54 -37.56
CA LEU A 34 -22.30 9.45 -37.30
C LEU A 34 -21.33 9.84 -36.17
N SER A 35 -20.91 8.85 -35.37
CA SER A 35 -19.84 9.04 -34.38
C SER A 35 -18.46 9.14 -35.05
N SER A 36 -17.53 9.80 -34.38
CA SER A 36 -16.09 9.66 -34.63
C SER A 36 -15.44 9.14 -33.35
N PRO A 37 -14.81 7.94 -33.37
CA PRO A 37 -14.70 7.01 -34.50
C PRO A 37 -16.06 6.45 -34.96
N ALA A 38 -16.13 6.01 -36.23
CA ALA A 38 -17.35 5.45 -36.83
C ALA A 38 -17.85 4.20 -36.11
N SER A 39 -16.94 3.43 -35.52
CA SER A 39 -17.26 2.28 -34.67
C SER A 39 -16.25 2.12 -33.54
N VAL A 40 -16.64 1.43 -32.49
CA VAL A 40 -15.72 0.98 -31.44
C VAL A 40 -15.90 -0.52 -31.22
N VAL A 41 -14.80 -1.21 -30.91
CA VAL A 41 -14.82 -2.57 -30.40
C VAL A 41 -14.34 -2.49 -28.96
N PRO A 42 -15.19 -2.72 -27.94
CA PRO A 42 -14.74 -2.78 -26.56
C PRO A 42 -13.71 -3.89 -26.43
N SER A 43 -12.48 -3.51 -26.09
CA SER A 43 -11.35 -4.40 -25.92
C SER A 43 -10.53 -3.97 -24.72
N SER A 44 -9.67 -4.83 -24.22
CA SER A 44 -8.83 -4.57 -23.06
C SER A 44 -7.36 -4.83 -23.39
N TRP A 45 -6.45 -4.10 -22.74
CA TRP A 45 -5.03 -4.44 -22.74
C TRP A 45 -4.77 -5.90 -22.32
N ARG A 46 -5.69 -6.49 -21.55
CA ARG A 46 -5.67 -7.89 -21.11
C ARG A 46 -5.82 -8.88 -22.25
N ASP A 47 -6.51 -8.50 -23.33
CA ASP A 47 -6.70 -9.35 -24.51
C ASP A 47 -5.38 -9.57 -25.25
N VAL A 48 -4.43 -8.64 -25.08
CA VAL A 48 -3.09 -8.70 -25.66
C VAL A 48 -2.17 -9.59 -24.84
N GLU A 49 -2.23 -9.46 -23.50
CA GLU A 49 -1.31 -10.16 -22.59
C GLU A 49 -1.85 -11.50 -22.07
N GLY A 50 -3.14 -11.81 -22.31
CA GLY A 50 -3.80 -13.01 -21.76
C GLY A 50 -3.88 -13.02 -20.23
N ARG A 51 -4.04 -11.84 -19.61
CA ARG A 51 -3.96 -11.68 -18.15
C ARG A 51 -5.30 -11.44 -17.48
N GLU A 52 -5.61 -12.25 -16.48
CA GLU A 52 -6.72 -12.04 -15.55
C GLU A 52 -6.53 -10.80 -14.65
N PRO A 53 -7.63 -10.18 -14.16
CA PRO A 53 -7.56 -9.11 -13.19
C PRO A 53 -6.64 -9.45 -12.02
N ARG A 54 -5.77 -8.50 -11.62
CA ARG A 54 -4.66 -8.76 -10.69
C ARG A 54 -5.12 -9.47 -9.41
N PHE A 55 -6.29 -9.14 -8.88
CA PHE A 55 -6.84 -9.70 -7.63
C PHE A 55 -7.97 -10.72 -7.83
N ALA A 56 -8.28 -11.11 -9.08
CA ALA A 56 -9.29 -12.13 -9.36
C ALA A 56 -8.98 -13.43 -8.62
N GLY A 57 -9.98 -14.00 -7.93
CA GLY A 57 -9.86 -15.26 -7.18
C GLY A 57 -8.96 -15.23 -5.94
N ARG A 58 -8.15 -14.19 -5.71
CA ARG A 58 -7.16 -14.18 -4.61
C ARG A 58 -7.77 -14.23 -3.22
N LEU A 59 -8.92 -13.57 -3.02
CA LEU A 59 -9.62 -13.61 -1.74
C LEU A 59 -10.10 -15.03 -1.41
N HIS A 60 -10.69 -15.72 -2.39
CA HIS A 60 -11.11 -17.10 -2.23
C HIS A 60 -9.94 -18.02 -1.92
N LEU A 61 -8.81 -17.85 -2.62
CA LEU A 61 -7.58 -18.61 -2.36
C LEU A 61 -7.08 -18.39 -0.92
N LEU A 62 -7.09 -17.15 -0.43
CA LEU A 62 -6.69 -16.84 0.95
C LEU A 62 -7.64 -17.47 1.97
N ASP A 63 -8.95 -17.45 1.72
CA ASP A 63 -9.96 -18.07 2.60
C ASP A 63 -9.84 -19.60 2.60
N GLU A 64 -9.53 -20.21 1.45
CA GLU A 64 -9.26 -21.64 1.33
C GLU A 64 -7.98 -22.03 2.10
N LEU A 65 -6.89 -21.29 1.92
CA LEU A 65 -5.63 -21.50 2.65
C LEU A 65 -5.83 -21.35 4.16
N PHE A 66 -6.55 -20.31 4.58
CA PHE A 66 -6.87 -20.10 5.99
C PHE A 66 -7.67 -21.27 6.57
N SER A 67 -8.66 -21.77 5.83
CA SER A 67 -9.44 -22.94 6.23
C SER A 67 -8.54 -24.18 6.35
N LYS A 68 -7.68 -24.45 5.36
CA LYS A 68 -6.73 -25.58 5.41
C LYS A 68 -5.83 -25.53 6.63
N ILE A 69 -5.27 -24.36 6.93
CA ILE A 69 -4.42 -24.18 8.12
C ILE A 69 -5.22 -24.45 9.39
N CYS A 70 -6.42 -23.86 9.54
CA CYS A 70 -7.23 -24.05 10.74
C CYS A 70 -7.52 -25.54 11.02
N HIS A 71 -7.79 -26.34 9.98
CA HIS A 71 -8.03 -27.77 10.12
C HIS A 71 -6.75 -28.58 10.37
N SER A 72 -5.59 -28.09 9.94
CA SER A 72 -4.31 -28.79 10.11
C SER A 72 -3.60 -28.44 11.42
N ARG A 73 -4.06 -27.45 12.20
CA ARG A 73 -3.37 -27.06 13.45
C ARG A 73 -3.45 -28.18 14.49
N PRO A 74 -2.40 -28.39 15.30
CA PRO A 74 -2.44 -29.34 16.42
C PRO A 74 -3.57 -29.03 17.41
N GLU A 75 -4.13 -30.04 18.07
CA GLU A 75 -5.19 -29.87 19.09
C GLU A 75 -4.78 -28.96 20.26
N CYS A 76 -3.48 -28.83 20.50
CA CYS A 76 -2.94 -27.94 21.53
C CYS A 76 -2.89 -26.47 21.09
N ALA A 77 -3.07 -26.14 19.81
CA ALA A 77 -3.03 -24.77 19.30
C ALA A 77 -4.21 -23.92 19.81
N ALA A 78 -4.01 -22.62 19.95
CA ALA A 78 -5.07 -21.70 20.33
C ALA A 78 -6.15 -21.65 19.26
N GLU A 79 -7.42 -21.61 19.68
CA GLU A 79 -8.53 -21.45 18.76
C GLU A 79 -8.41 -20.12 17.99
N ILE A 80 -8.34 -20.24 16.67
CA ILE A 80 -8.42 -19.11 15.77
C ILE A 80 -9.88 -18.95 15.35
N LYS A 81 -10.49 -17.81 15.68
CA LYS A 81 -11.89 -17.55 15.30
C LYS A 81 -12.00 -17.43 13.78
N ALA A 82 -12.90 -18.17 13.16
CA ALA A 82 -13.23 -17.98 11.75
C ALA A 82 -13.73 -16.54 11.51
N THR A 83 -13.15 -15.84 10.53
CA THR A 83 -13.62 -14.50 10.15
C THR A 83 -14.99 -14.63 9.48
N THR A 84 -16.06 -14.24 10.17
CA THR A 84 -17.36 -14.00 9.52
C THR A 84 -17.38 -12.56 9.02
N THR A 85 -16.82 -12.32 7.84
CA THR A 85 -16.92 -11.02 7.16
C THR A 85 -17.77 -11.17 5.92
N THR A 86 -19.05 -10.80 6.04
CA THR A 86 -19.95 -10.57 4.91
C THR A 86 -19.35 -9.47 4.02
N THR A 87 -19.32 -9.71 2.72
CA THR A 87 -18.91 -8.80 1.65
C THR A 87 -19.37 -7.36 1.90
N ALA A 88 -18.43 -6.45 2.17
CA ALA A 88 -18.70 -5.02 2.19
C ALA A 88 -18.78 -4.49 0.74
N GLN A 89 -19.89 -3.86 0.37
CA GLN A 89 -20.00 -3.15 -0.90
C GLN A 89 -19.09 -1.91 -0.92
N PRO A 90 -18.59 -1.48 -2.09
CA PRO A 90 -17.76 -0.29 -2.22
C PRO A 90 -18.65 0.95 -2.05
N GLY A 91 -18.55 1.61 -0.90
CA GLY A 91 -19.26 2.87 -0.63
C GLY A 91 -19.65 3.09 0.83
N GLU A 92 -19.70 2.05 1.66
CA GLU A 92 -20.01 2.21 3.08
C GLU A 92 -18.75 2.27 3.93
N THR A 93 -18.54 3.42 4.57
CA THR A 93 -17.57 3.58 5.66
C THR A 93 -17.86 2.54 6.76
N PRO A 94 -16.84 2.00 7.47
CA PRO A 94 -16.99 0.82 8.33
C PRO A 94 -17.72 1.17 9.64
N SER A 95 -19.02 1.43 9.60
CA SER A 95 -19.80 1.95 10.72
C SER A 95 -21.07 1.16 11.07
N VAL A 96 -21.44 0.11 10.32
CA VAL A 96 -22.71 -0.58 10.54
C VAL A 96 -22.60 -2.04 11.02
N GLN A 97 -21.43 -2.67 10.99
CA GLN A 97 -21.26 -4.02 11.57
C GLN A 97 -21.01 -4.00 13.09
N ARG A 98 -22.02 -3.54 13.84
CA ARG A 98 -22.11 -3.70 15.31
C ARG A 98 -23.55 -3.98 15.76
N ARG A 99 -24.30 -4.81 15.05
CA ARG A 99 -25.66 -5.20 15.51
C ARG A 99 -25.80 -6.63 16.06
N ASN A 100 -24.84 -7.52 15.86
CA ASN A 100 -24.93 -8.91 16.37
C ASN A 100 -23.90 -9.33 17.44
N GLN A 101 -23.07 -8.42 17.94
CA GLN A 101 -22.46 -8.61 19.25
C GLN A 101 -23.21 -7.74 20.24
N ARG A 102 -24.26 -8.31 20.87
CA ARG A 102 -24.68 -7.82 22.19
C ARG A 102 -23.42 -7.73 23.01
N SER A 103 -23.01 -6.50 23.34
CA SER A 103 -21.97 -6.24 24.34
C SER A 103 -22.33 -7.08 25.55
N LYS A 104 -21.59 -8.17 25.80
CA LYS A 104 -21.57 -8.75 27.13
C LYS A 104 -21.16 -7.57 28.02
N LYS A 105 -22.10 -7.08 28.83
CA LYS A 105 -21.85 -6.00 29.78
C LYS A 105 -20.83 -6.48 30.80
N THR A 106 -19.54 -6.40 30.46
CA THR A 106 -18.41 -6.55 31.39
C THR A 106 -18.17 -5.24 32.15
N ALA A 107 -19.25 -4.61 32.61
CA ALA A 107 -19.24 -3.24 33.13
C ALA A 107 -18.81 -3.11 34.60
N ILE A 108 -18.47 -4.21 35.30
CA ILE A 108 -18.06 -4.15 36.71
C ILE A 108 -16.71 -4.85 36.94
N LYS A 109 -16.42 -5.98 36.27
CA LYS A 109 -15.13 -6.68 36.43
C LYS A 109 -13.92 -5.89 35.90
N GLN A 110 -14.12 -4.95 34.97
CA GLN A 110 -13.06 -4.11 34.39
C GLN A 110 -12.69 -2.89 35.24
N LEU A 111 -13.48 -2.57 36.28
CA LEU A 111 -13.16 -1.50 37.24
C LEU A 111 -12.13 -1.92 38.30
N PHE A 112 -11.90 -3.23 38.44
CA PHE A 112 -11.03 -3.83 39.47
C PHE A 112 -9.80 -4.56 38.90
N THR A 113 -9.61 -4.54 37.58
CA THR A 113 -8.33 -4.94 36.98
C THR A 113 -7.30 -3.87 37.31
N VAL A 114 -6.14 -4.28 37.86
CA VAL A 114 -4.99 -3.40 38.13
C VAL A 114 -4.79 -2.50 36.91
N ALA A 115 -4.98 -1.20 37.07
CA ALA A 115 -4.83 -0.25 35.98
C ALA A 115 -3.38 -0.34 35.48
N SER A 116 -3.19 -0.76 34.23
CA SER A 116 -1.88 -0.71 33.59
C SER A 116 -1.35 0.72 33.71
N LYS A 117 -0.23 0.90 34.42
CA LYS A 117 0.38 2.21 34.58
C LYS A 117 1.09 2.56 33.27
N PHE A 118 0.52 3.49 32.51
CA PHE A 118 1.19 4.06 31.35
C PHE A 118 2.47 4.77 31.78
N GLN A 119 3.51 4.66 30.94
CA GLN A 119 4.81 5.23 31.22
C GLN A 119 4.95 6.62 30.59
N LYS A 120 5.47 7.57 31.36
CA LYS A 120 5.85 8.91 30.87
C LYS A 120 7.36 9.09 30.76
N ASN A 121 8.10 8.56 31.73
CA ASN A 121 9.56 8.65 31.76
C ASN A 121 10.16 7.43 31.06
N LEU A 122 10.43 7.58 29.77
CA LEU A 122 10.92 6.49 28.92
C LEU A 122 12.43 6.35 29.12
N ARG A 123 12.84 5.26 29.80
CA ARG A 123 14.24 4.87 29.94
C ARG A 123 14.72 4.19 28.66
N ARG A 124 16.01 3.86 28.58
CA ARG A 124 16.55 3.10 27.44
C ARG A 124 15.80 1.77 27.27
N GLY A 125 15.26 1.55 26.07
CA GLY A 125 14.42 0.39 25.76
C GLY A 125 13.55 0.60 24.51
N VAL A 126 12.62 -0.32 24.30
CA VAL A 126 11.61 -0.27 23.24
C VAL A 126 10.22 -0.14 23.87
N PHE A 127 9.41 0.76 23.34
CA PHE A 127 8.07 1.07 23.85
C PHE A 127 7.03 1.03 22.74
N LEU A 128 5.80 0.73 23.11
CA LEU A 128 4.62 0.80 22.26
C LEU A 128 3.74 1.98 22.73
N SER A 129 3.52 2.94 21.84
CA SER A 129 2.61 4.07 22.03
C SER A 129 1.31 3.87 21.26
N CYS A 130 0.20 4.37 21.81
CA CYS A 130 -1.10 4.39 21.14
C CYS A 130 -1.64 5.81 21.03
N LEU A 131 -1.59 6.36 19.80
CA LEU A 131 -2.10 7.66 19.43
C LEU A 131 -3.54 7.55 18.93
N LEU A 132 -4.48 7.85 19.82
CA LEU A 132 -5.90 7.93 19.49
C LEU A 132 -6.29 9.39 19.29
N TYR A 133 -6.90 9.72 18.15
CA TYR A 133 -7.33 11.08 17.85
C TYR A 133 -8.77 11.15 17.36
N HIS A 134 -9.41 12.29 17.61
CA HIS A 134 -10.75 12.63 17.14
C HIS A 134 -10.76 14.12 16.81
N GLU A 135 -10.94 14.44 15.53
CA GLU A 135 -10.79 15.81 15.02
C GLU A 135 -9.44 16.40 15.45
N ASP A 136 -9.45 17.51 16.20
CA ASP A 136 -8.28 18.22 16.72
C ASP A 136 -7.84 17.74 18.12
N LYS A 137 -8.44 16.66 18.65
CA LYS A 137 -8.16 16.17 20.01
C LYS A 137 -7.44 14.84 19.99
N VAL A 138 -6.55 14.67 20.96
CA VAL A 138 -5.80 13.43 21.18
C VAL A 138 -6.07 12.90 22.58
N LEU A 139 -6.14 11.57 22.72
CA LEU A 139 -6.24 10.93 24.02
C LEU A 139 -4.85 10.95 24.69
N VAL A 140 -4.80 11.48 25.90
CA VAL A 140 -3.59 11.49 26.74
C VAL A 140 -3.91 10.93 28.12
N THR A 141 -2.88 10.55 28.85
CA THR A 141 -2.94 10.22 30.27
C THR A 141 -3.15 11.47 31.12
N ASN A 142 -3.40 11.28 32.42
CA ASN A 142 -3.51 12.38 33.38
C ASN A 142 -2.26 13.28 33.47
N GLU A 143 -1.11 12.80 33.00
CA GLU A 143 0.18 13.51 32.98
C GLU A 143 0.44 14.26 31.66
N ASP A 144 -0.58 14.41 30.81
CA ASP A 144 -0.54 15.03 29.47
C ASP A 144 0.43 14.37 28.50
N PHE A 145 0.54 13.03 28.58
CA PHE A 145 1.42 12.23 27.73
C PHE A 145 0.62 11.15 27.00
N LEU A 146 1.11 10.65 25.85
CA LEU A 146 0.44 9.55 25.17
C LEU A 146 0.40 8.28 26.03
N PRO A 147 -0.60 7.40 25.85
CA PRO A 147 -0.56 6.04 26.39
C PRO A 147 0.66 5.28 25.86
N VAL A 148 1.61 4.96 26.72
CA VAL A 148 2.83 4.22 26.38
C VAL A 148 3.04 3.04 27.32
N ILE A 149 3.39 1.88 26.75
CA ILE A 149 3.72 0.64 27.45
C ILE A 149 5.10 0.18 27.00
N GLU A 150 5.94 -0.24 27.94
CA GLU A 150 7.24 -0.83 27.66
C GLU A 150 7.10 -2.22 27.06
N VAL A 151 7.91 -2.47 26.02
CA VAL A 151 8.00 -3.76 25.35
C VAL A 151 9.18 -4.53 25.92
N ASP A 152 10.38 -3.92 25.88
CA ASP A 152 11.62 -4.56 26.29
C ASP A 152 12.65 -3.50 26.71
N GLU A 153 13.50 -3.80 27.69
CA GLU A 153 14.67 -2.99 28.06
C GLU A 153 15.79 -3.13 27.00
N THR A 154 15.77 -4.25 26.26
CA THR A 154 16.82 -4.58 25.28
C THR A 154 16.42 -4.24 23.85
N TYR A 155 17.39 -3.74 23.09
CA TYR A 155 17.24 -3.38 21.68
C TYR A 155 17.70 -4.55 20.80
N PRO A 156 16.81 -5.26 20.07
CA PRO A 156 17.22 -6.32 19.16
C PRO A 156 17.90 -5.75 17.91
N SER A 157 18.91 -6.45 17.39
CA SER A 157 19.69 -6.03 16.21
C SER A 157 18.86 -5.93 14.92
N CYS A 158 17.73 -6.65 14.83
CA CYS A 158 16.87 -6.74 13.65
C CYS A 158 15.49 -6.06 13.83
N ILE A 159 15.41 -4.96 14.57
CA ILE A 159 14.14 -4.28 14.93
C ILE A 159 13.18 -4.03 13.75
N TYR A 160 13.70 -3.71 12.57
CA TYR A 160 12.87 -3.42 11.39
C TYR A 160 12.12 -4.65 10.87
N HIS A 161 12.69 -5.85 11.02
CA HIS A 161 12.00 -7.08 10.65
C HIS A 161 10.79 -7.34 11.55
N ASP A 162 10.95 -7.18 12.87
CA ASP A 162 9.87 -7.34 13.83
C ASP A 162 8.85 -6.21 13.76
N PHE A 163 9.30 -5.00 13.41
CA PHE A 163 8.42 -3.86 13.14
C PHE A 163 7.51 -4.11 11.92
N HIS A 164 8.05 -4.60 10.80
CA HIS A 164 7.25 -4.97 9.63
C HIS A 164 6.33 -6.18 9.92
N TRP A 165 6.77 -7.12 10.74
CA TRP A 165 5.90 -8.18 11.24
C TRP A 165 4.73 -7.62 12.06
N LEU A 166 5.00 -6.68 12.97
CA LEU A 166 3.96 -6.04 13.76
C LEU A 166 2.99 -5.22 12.89
N MET A 167 3.43 -4.67 11.75
CA MET A 167 2.52 -4.07 10.76
C MET A 167 1.49 -5.05 10.22
N LYS A 168 1.88 -6.32 10.00
CA LYS A 168 0.93 -7.37 9.62
C LYS A 168 -0.01 -7.73 10.77
N VAL A 169 0.52 -7.83 12.00
CA VAL A 169 -0.30 -8.04 13.21
C VAL A 169 -1.34 -6.92 13.37
N ALA A 170 -0.99 -5.68 13.02
CA ALA A 170 -1.92 -4.55 13.08
C ALA A 170 -3.13 -4.68 12.15
N CYS A 171 -3.09 -5.57 11.16
CA CYS A 171 -4.25 -5.93 10.34
C CYS A 171 -5.15 -7.00 10.97
N THR A 172 -4.75 -7.55 12.12
CA THR A 172 -5.47 -8.62 12.84
C THR A 172 -5.34 -8.46 14.38
N TRP A 173 -5.66 -7.28 14.88
CA TRP A 173 -5.63 -7.01 16.33
C TRP A 173 -6.49 -7.97 17.17
N ASP A 174 -7.55 -8.53 16.59
CA ASP A 174 -8.42 -9.51 17.25
C ASP A 174 -7.70 -10.83 17.60
N ASP A 175 -6.64 -11.18 16.87
CA ASP A 175 -5.90 -12.43 17.06
C ASP A 175 -4.71 -12.29 18.02
N VAL A 176 -4.39 -11.08 18.52
CA VAL A 176 -3.21 -10.84 19.37
C VAL A 176 -3.13 -11.83 20.54
N LYS A 177 -4.27 -12.12 21.19
CA LYS A 177 -4.32 -13.05 22.32
C LYS A 177 -4.00 -14.49 21.90
N SER A 178 -4.59 -14.95 20.80
CA SER A 178 -4.36 -16.31 20.29
C SER A 178 -2.94 -16.47 19.78
N LEU A 179 -2.43 -15.51 19.00
CA LEU A 179 -1.04 -15.48 18.54
C LEU A 179 -0.06 -15.51 19.70
N ARG A 180 -0.29 -14.70 20.74
CA ARG A 180 0.58 -14.68 21.92
C ARG A 180 0.59 -16.01 22.66
N GLN A 181 -0.59 -16.58 22.89
CA GLN A 181 -0.73 -17.88 23.56
C GLN A 181 0.01 -18.99 22.81
N ASP A 182 -0.04 -18.98 21.47
CA ASP A 182 0.68 -19.95 20.65
C ASP A 182 2.20 -19.72 20.68
N MET A 183 2.65 -18.46 20.66
CA MET A 183 4.07 -18.11 20.73
C MET A 183 4.71 -18.43 22.09
N GLU A 184 4.00 -18.20 23.19
CA GLU A 184 4.49 -18.46 24.56
C GLU A 184 4.86 -19.94 24.80
N ARG A 185 4.37 -20.86 23.96
CA ARG A 185 4.73 -22.29 24.03
C ARG A 185 6.15 -22.58 23.51
N SER A 186 6.78 -21.64 22.79
CA SER A 186 8.14 -21.77 22.26
C SER A 186 9.03 -20.64 22.76
N LEU A 187 9.70 -20.87 23.89
CA LEU A 187 10.54 -19.87 24.56
C LEU A 187 12.01 -19.92 24.12
N SER A 188 12.38 -20.88 23.28
CA SER A 188 13.80 -21.21 23.01
C SER A 188 14.46 -20.33 21.93
N SER A 189 13.74 -19.39 21.31
CA SER A 189 14.26 -18.49 20.28
C SER A 189 14.16 -17.01 20.68
N SER A 190 15.28 -16.28 20.63
CA SER A 190 15.35 -14.87 21.00
C SER A 190 14.50 -13.95 20.11
N ALA A 191 14.37 -14.27 18.82
CA ALA A 191 13.49 -13.54 17.90
C ALA A 191 12.00 -13.74 18.25
N VAL A 192 11.62 -14.95 18.66
CA VAL A 192 10.26 -15.26 19.13
C VAL A 192 9.98 -14.52 20.44
N HIS A 193 10.97 -14.46 21.32
CA HIS A 193 10.85 -13.78 22.61
C HIS A 193 10.51 -12.28 22.47
N PHE A 194 11.17 -11.55 21.57
CA PHE A 194 10.86 -10.13 21.35
C PHE A 194 9.44 -9.92 20.78
N ARG A 195 9.01 -10.78 19.85
CA ARG A 195 7.64 -10.74 19.30
C ARG A 195 6.58 -11.08 20.34
N ILE A 196 6.84 -11.99 21.27
CA ILE A 196 5.96 -12.25 22.43
C ILE A 196 5.79 -10.97 23.25
N LYS A 197 6.90 -10.27 23.55
CA LYS A 197 6.85 -9.00 24.28
C LYS A 197 6.06 -7.92 23.54
N LEU A 198 6.18 -7.84 22.21
CA LEU A 198 5.35 -6.95 21.40
C LEU A 198 3.85 -7.27 21.52
N LEU A 199 3.48 -8.55 21.41
CA LEU A 199 2.08 -8.99 21.59
C LEU A 199 1.58 -8.78 23.02
N GLN A 200 2.45 -8.95 24.02
CA GLN A 200 2.14 -8.68 25.42
C GLN A 200 1.84 -7.19 25.62
N ALA A 201 2.70 -6.30 25.12
CA ALA A 201 2.49 -4.86 25.18
C ALA A 201 1.21 -4.44 24.43
N ALA A 202 0.96 -5.02 23.25
CA ALA A 202 -0.28 -4.77 22.50
C ALA A 202 -1.52 -5.24 23.26
N ALA A 203 -1.52 -6.45 23.82
CA ALA A 203 -2.63 -6.97 24.62
C ALA A 203 -2.85 -6.14 25.89
N GLN A 204 -1.79 -5.67 26.53
CA GLN A 204 -1.85 -4.78 27.68
C GLN A 204 -2.43 -3.42 27.29
N MET A 205 -2.06 -2.87 26.13
CA MET A 205 -2.61 -1.63 25.58
C MET A 205 -4.11 -1.77 25.29
N GLN A 206 -4.52 -2.85 24.64
CA GLN A 206 -5.93 -3.16 24.36
C GLN A 206 -6.76 -3.24 25.65
N ALA A 207 -6.23 -3.92 26.68
CA ALA A 207 -6.88 -4.03 27.98
C ALA A 207 -6.98 -2.66 28.69
N ALA A 208 -5.89 -1.90 28.70
CA ALA A 208 -5.80 -0.60 29.37
C ALA A 208 -6.71 0.44 28.72
N LEU A 209 -6.79 0.47 27.38
CA LEU A 209 -7.60 1.42 26.63
C LEU A 209 -9.04 0.94 26.37
N CYS A 210 -9.36 -0.30 26.77
CA CYS A 210 -10.65 -0.96 26.52
C CYS A 210 -11.06 -0.96 25.02
N ILE A 211 -10.08 -1.10 24.12
CA ILE A 211 -10.29 -1.20 22.67
C ILE A 211 -9.62 -2.45 22.12
N GLN A 212 -10.14 -3.02 21.04
CA GLN A 212 -9.48 -4.12 20.34
C GLN A 212 -8.57 -3.58 19.24
N ASP A 213 -9.09 -2.70 18.39
CA ASP A 213 -8.35 -2.13 17.27
C ASP A 213 -7.47 -0.95 17.74
N LEU A 214 -6.16 -1.15 17.78
CA LEU A 214 -5.18 -0.10 18.11
C LEU A 214 -4.85 0.81 16.91
N GLY A 215 -5.38 0.51 15.72
CA GLY A 215 -5.15 1.27 14.49
C GLY A 215 -3.94 0.80 13.70
N GLN A 216 -3.39 1.69 12.88
CA GLN A 216 -2.25 1.40 12.00
C GLN A 216 -0.94 1.83 12.65
N LEU A 217 0.16 1.15 12.33
CA LEU A 217 1.49 1.59 12.74
C LEU A 217 1.93 2.81 11.92
N TYR A 218 2.52 3.80 12.59
CA TYR A 218 3.24 4.87 11.90
C TYR A 218 4.43 4.28 11.12
N HIS A 219 4.79 4.87 9.98
CA HIS A 219 5.69 4.26 9.00
C HIS A 219 7.13 4.03 9.47
N LYS A 220 7.54 4.65 10.58
CA LYS A 220 8.86 4.49 11.20
C LYS A 220 8.76 4.60 12.72
N PRO A 221 9.59 3.86 13.48
CA PRO A 221 9.73 4.11 14.91
C PRO A 221 10.31 5.51 15.19
N VAL A 222 9.93 6.11 16.32
CA VAL A 222 10.58 7.32 16.86
C VAL A 222 11.80 6.88 17.66
N ARG A 223 12.97 7.48 17.40
CA ARG A 223 14.25 7.10 18.03
C ARG A 223 15.02 8.32 18.52
N ASP A 224 15.60 8.24 19.71
CA ASP A 224 16.53 9.25 20.23
C ASP A 224 18.02 8.90 19.97
N CYS A 225 18.93 9.79 20.37
CA CYS A 225 20.38 9.59 20.25
C CYS A 225 20.91 8.43 21.12
N GLN A 226 20.22 8.09 22.22
CA GLN A 226 20.59 7.04 23.17
C GLN A 226 20.12 5.64 22.72
N GLY A 227 19.35 5.58 21.63
CA GLY A 227 18.85 4.35 21.03
C GLY A 227 17.51 3.86 21.61
N THR A 228 16.83 4.67 22.43
CA THR A 228 15.47 4.39 22.88
C THR A 228 14.50 4.49 21.72
N LEU A 229 13.55 3.56 21.62
CA LEU A 229 12.60 3.48 20.52
C LEU A 229 11.16 3.51 20.99
N VAL A 230 10.32 4.25 20.27
CA VAL A 230 8.86 4.18 20.40
C VAL A 230 8.24 3.77 19.08
N ILE A 231 7.57 2.62 19.09
CA ILE A 231 6.69 2.16 18.02
C ILE A 231 5.31 2.76 18.26
N SER A 232 4.77 3.50 17.31
CA SER A 232 3.49 4.21 17.49
C SER A 232 2.39 3.60 16.65
N THR A 233 1.28 3.24 17.30
CA THR A 233 0.00 2.94 16.65
C THR A 233 -0.84 4.21 16.58
N VAL A 234 -1.58 4.41 15.49
CA VAL A 234 -2.39 5.60 15.21
C VAL A 234 -3.79 5.16 14.82
N ASN A 235 -4.81 5.66 15.50
CA ASN A 235 -6.20 5.32 15.20
C ASN A 235 -7.13 6.55 15.30
N TYR A 236 -8.02 6.69 14.32
CA TYR A 236 -9.09 7.68 14.35
C TYR A 236 -10.31 7.13 15.10
N VAL A 237 -10.73 7.86 16.13
CA VAL A 237 -11.87 7.51 16.96
C VAL A 237 -13.07 8.35 16.55
N ARG A 238 -14.11 7.72 15.99
CA ARG A 238 -15.32 8.45 15.54
C ARG A 238 -16.05 9.18 16.65
N SER A 239 -16.05 8.63 17.86
CA SER A 239 -16.74 9.20 19.00
C SER A 239 -15.89 9.02 20.25
N PRO A 240 -15.35 10.09 20.85
CA PRO A 240 -14.56 10.04 22.09
C PRO A 240 -15.26 9.28 23.23
N LYS A 241 -16.60 9.30 23.26
CA LYS A 241 -17.42 8.59 24.25
C LYS A 241 -17.26 7.07 24.24
N THR A 242 -16.77 6.47 23.15
CA THR A 242 -16.54 5.03 23.07
C THR A 242 -15.28 4.60 23.81
N ILE A 243 -14.43 5.56 24.19
CA ILE A 243 -13.18 5.32 24.91
C ILE A 243 -13.28 6.04 26.24
N SER A 244 -13.66 5.28 27.26
CA SER A 244 -13.79 5.76 28.63
C SER A 244 -12.81 4.99 29.51
N VAL A 245 -11.60 5.52 29.59
CA VAL A 245 -10.48 4.91 30.31
C VAL A 245 -10.22 5.71 31.58
N LEU A 246 -10.10 5.02 32.70
CA LEU A 246 -9.70 5.62 33.97
C LEU A 246 -8.29 6.21 33.80
N ASN A 247 -8.10 7.47 34.18
CA ASN A 247 -6.83 8.21 34.06
C ASN A 247 -6.41 8.64 32.65
N SER A 248 -7.36 8.75 31.72
CA SER A 248 -7.13 9.37 30.41
C SER A 248 -8.13 10.49 30.14
N ARG A 249 -7.72 11.47 29.34
CA ARG A 249 -8.55 12.60 28.91
C ARG A 249 -8.25 12.97 27.47
N TRP A 250 -9.23 13.56 26.80
CA TRP A 250 -9.07 14.12 25.46
C TRP A 250 -8.57 15.55 25.56
N LEU A 251 -7.43 15.85 24.94
CA LEU A 251 -6.86 17.20 24.88
C LEU A 251 -6.78 17.73 23.46
N PRO A 252 -7.08 19.02 23.24
CA PRO A 252 -6.79 19.69 21.98
C PRO A 252 -5.29 19.64 21.65
N LEU A 253 -4.97 19.37 20.40
CA LEU A 253 -3.60 19.22 19.90
C LEU A 253 -2.76 20.48 20.15
N SER A 254 -3.36 21.66 20.04
CA SER A 254 -2.72 22.94 20.35
C SER A 254 -2.22 23.06 21.79
N LYS A 255 -2.84 22.36 22.76
CA LYS A 255 -2.36 22.33 24.16
C LYS A 255 -1.21 21.35 24.35
N VAL A 256 -1.19 20.28 23.57
CA VAL A 256 -0.14 19.27 23.59
C VAL A 256 1.14 19.83 22.97
N GLN A 257 1.02 20.56 21.86
CA GLN A 257 2.15 21.16 21.14
C GLN A 257 2.85 22.30 21.90
N LYS A 258 2.14 23.04 22.76
CA LYS A 258 2.73 24.15 23.53
C LYS A 258 3.70 23.72 24.63
N LYS A 259 3.78 22.42 24.94
CA LYS A 259 4.62 21.88 26.01
C LYS A 259 5.99 21.36 25.55
N LEU A 260 6.36 21.61 24.29
CA LEU A 260 7.64 21.20 23.73
C LEU A 260 8.74 22.20 24.10
N ALA A 261 9.61 21.83 25.04
CA ALA A 261 10.85 22.52 25.29
C ALA A 261 11.92 22.02 24.31
N THR A 262 12.60 22.93 23.61
CA THR A 262 13.71 22.63 22.71
C THR A 262 14.99 22.43 23.51
N HIS A 263 15.24 21.20 23.96
CA HIS A 263 16.57 20.79 24.42
C HIS A 263 17.49 20.54 23.20
N GLU A 264 18.80 20.78 23.34
CA GLU A 264 19.77 20.51 22.27
C GLU A 264 19.77 19.03 21.83
N GLU A 265 19.49 18.11 22.77
CA GLU A 265 19.23 16.69 22.49
C GLU A 265 17.89 16.27 23.13
N PRO A 266 16.78 16.27 22.37
CA PRO A 266 15.48 15.86 22.91
C PRO A 266 15.47 14.35 23.19
N ASN A 267 14.93 13.96 24.35
CA ASN A 267 14.69 12.55 24.65
C ASN A 267 13.57 11.98 23.78
N VAL A 268 13.44 10.65 23.70
CA VAL A 268 12.42 10.01 22.84
C VAL A 268 10.98 10.40 23.19
N GLY A 269 10.71 10.76 24.45
CA GLY A 269 9.39 11.22 24.89
C GLY A 269 9.02 12.59 24.31
N GLU A 270 9.97 13.51 24.29
CA GLU A 270 9.83 14.82 23.63
C GLU A 270 9.65 14.65 22.11
N LEU A 271 10.47 13.80 21.48
CA LEU A 271 10.35 13.48 20.06
C LEU A 271 8.99 12.87 19.72
N LEU A 272 8.49 11.95 20.56
CA LEU A 272 7.17 11.33 20.39
C LEU A 272 6.08 12.40 20.42
N MET A 273 6.07 13.25 21.45
CA MET A 273 5.06 14.30 21.59
C MET A 273 5.15 15.36 20.48
N ALA A 274 6.37 15.68 20.01
CA ALA A 274 6.60 16.56 18.85
C ALA A 274 5.97 16.00 17.57
N SER A 275 6.10 14.69 17.38
CA SER A 275 5.69 14.01 16.14
C SER A 275 4.18 13.76 16.02
N ILE A 276 3.37 14.03 17.06
CA ILE A 276 1.93 13.70 17.07
C ILE A 276 1.20 14.23 15.84
N GLN A 277 1.43 15.49 15.47
CA GLN A 277 0.79 16.11 14.31
C GLN A 277 1.19 15.39 13.02
N ASP A 278 2.47 15.10 12.84
CA ASP A 278 3.00 14.42 11.65
C ASP A 278 2.47 12.99 11.54
N GLN A 279 2.33 12.29 12.67
CA GLN A 279 1.75 10.95 12.71
C GLN A 279 0.27 10.93 12.32
N ILE A 280 -0.53 11.88 12.83
CA ILE A 280 -1.93 12.04 12.46
C ILE A 280 -2.05 12.40 10.98
N THR A 281 -1.28 13.38 10.52
CA THR A 281 -1.29 13.81 9.12
C THR A 281 -0.92 12.64 8.21
N TYR A 282 0.15 11.90 8.51
CA TYR A 282 0.53 10.71 7.75
C TYR A 282 -0.60 9.68 7.68
N HIS A 283 -1.22 9.34 8.82
CA HIS A 283 -2.33 8.40 8.87
C HIS A 283 -3.55 8.86 8.04
N GLN A 284 -3.84 10.15 8.02
CA GLN A 284 -4.92 10.71 7.19
C GLN A 284 -4.57 10.59 5.70
N VAL A 285 -3.40 11.08 5.29
CA VAL A 285 -3.03 11.11 3.87
C VAL A 285 -2.73 9.73 3.29
N SER A 286 -2.26 8.78 4.10
CA SER A 286 -2.01 7.40 3.68
C SER A 286 -3.28 6.63 3.32
N SER A 287 -4.45 7.12 3.76
CA SER A 287 -5.75 6.49 3.51
C SER A 287 -6.53 7.14 2.37
N ILE A 288 -6.03 8.23 1.78
CA ILE A 288 -6.72 8.94 0.69
C ILE A 288 -6.59 8.13 -0.61
N ARG A 289 -7.74 7.87 -1.24
CA ARG A 289 -7.79 7.25 -2.57
C ARG A 289 -7.71 8.31 -3.66
N LEU A 290 -7.02 7.98 -4.74
CA LEU A 290 -7.07 8.77 -5.97
C LEU A 290 -8.47 8.76 -6.58
N SER A 291 -8.84 9.87 -7.22
CA SER A 291 -10.07 9.96 -8.01
C SER A 291 -10.03 9.00 -9.21
N ARG A 292 -11.19 8.64 -9.75
CA ARG A 292 -11.30 7.78 -10.94
C ARG A 292 -10.42 8.31 -12.09
N GLY A 293 -9.60 7.44 -12.69
CA GLY A 293 -8.78 7.80 -13.84
C GLY A 293 -7.62 6.87 -14.15
N LEU A 294 -7.03 7.10 -15.31
CA LEU A 294 -5.76 6.52 -15.74
C LEU A 294 -4.64 7.47 -15.36
N TYR A 295 -3.61 6.96 -14.70
CA TYR A 295 -2.48 7.73 -14.18
C TYR A 295 -1.16 7.23 -14.77
N LEU A 296 -0.19 8.13 -14.86
CA LEU A 296 1.21 7.78 -15.08
C LEU A 296 1.93 7.84 -13.73
N GLY A 297 2.51 6.74 -13.28
CA GLY A 297 3.29 6.64 -12.04
C GLY A 297 4.80 6.56 -12.33
N TYR A 298 5.61 7.18 -11.47
CA TYR A 298 7.06 7.14 -11.51
C TYR A 298 7.58 6.19 -10.43
N LEU A 299 8.08 5.01 -10.81
CA LEU A 299 8.62 4.05 -9.86
C LEU A 299 10.12 4.30 -9.68
N LYS A 300 10.49 5.00 -8.60
CA LYS A 300 11.87 5.17 -8.14
C LYS A 300 12.11 4.31 -6.91
N MET A 301 13.09 3.43 -6.99
CA MET A 301 13.52 2.61 -5.87
C MET A 301 14.90 3.04 -5.39
N ARG A 302 15.19 2.72 -4.13
CA ARG A 302 16.51 2.85 -3.53
C ARG A 302 16.82 1.56 -2.82
N SER A 303 18.01 1.04 -3.00
CA SER A 303 18.49 -0.09 -2.23
C SER A 303 19.43 0.38 -1.12
N SER A 304 19.34 -0.27 0.03
CA SER A 304 20.29 -0.17 1.13
C SER A 304 20.69 -1.59 1.54
N VAL A 305 21.68 -1.74 2.43
CA VAL A 305 22.19 -3.05 2.85
C VAL A 305 21.06 -3.98 3.32
N ASP A 306 20.07 -3.42 4.04
CA ASP A 306 19.03 -4.22 4.70
C ASP A 306 17.64 -4.04 4.09
N LEU A 307 17.40 -3.00 3.28
CA LEU A 307 16.06 -2.61 2.83
C LEU A 307 16.06 -2.05 1.42
N ILE A 308 15.04 -2.45 0.65
CA ILE A 308 14.61 -1.74 -0.56
C ILE A 308 13.53 -0.75 -0.16
N GLN A 309 13.65 0.48 -0.64
CA GLN A 309 12.72 1.58 -0.40
C GLN A 309 12.15 2.09 -1.73
N VAL A 310 10.92 2.59 -1.68
CA VAL A 310 10.21 3.25 -2.77
C VAL A 310 10.03 4.72 -2.43
N VAL A 311 10.30 5.60 -3.39
CA VAL A 311 10.04 7.04 -3.23
C VAL A 311 8.57 7.32 -3.52
N VAL A 312 7.90 8.01 -2.59
CA VAL A 312 6.48 8.35 -2.66
C VAL A 312 6.22 9.81 -2.25
N PRO A 313 5.11 10.43 -2.67
CA PRO A 313 4.72 11.75 -2.18
C PRO A 313 4.35 11.71 -0.70
N SER A 314 4.86 12.66 0.08
CA SER A 314 4.53 12.83 1.51
C SER A 314 3.03 12.99 1.78
N LYS A 315 2.29 13.60 0.85
CA LYS A 315 0.83 13.84 0.92
C LYS A 315 -0.02 12.72 0.30
N ALA A 316 0.60 11.68 -0.25
CA ALA A 316 -0.09 10.52 -0.81
C ALA A 316 0.86 9.30 -0.78
N PRO A 317 1.28 8.84 0.43
CA PRO A 317 2.35 7.85 0.59
C PRO A 317 1.95 6.44 0.16
N ASN A 318 0.66 6.23 -0.15
CA ASN A 318 0.07 4.98 -0.61
C ASN A 318 0.07 4.83 -2.14
N VAL A 319 0.61 5.80 -2.88
CA VAL A 319 0.78 5.74 -4.33
C VAL A 319 2.15 6.26 -4.75
N LEU A 320 2.60 5.86 -5.93
CA LEU A 320 3.81 6.41 -6.53
C LEU A 320 3.62 7.90 -6.88
N PRO A 321 4.70 8.68 -7.03
CA PRO A 321 4.64 9.99 -7.67
C PRO A 321 3.94 9.87 -9.02
N HIS A 322 2.94 10.71 -9.28
CA HIS A 322 2.03 10.46 -10.40
C HIS A 322 1.46 11.72 -11.02
N CYS A 323 0.94 11.57 -12.25
CA CYS A 323 0.13 12.56 -12.93
C CYS A 323 -1.07 11.89 -13.60
N LYS A 324 -2.25 12.52 -13.56
CA LYS A 324 -3.46 12.02 -14.21
C LYS A 324 -3.34 12.19 -15.74
N ILE A 325 -3.58 11.11 -16.47
CA ILE A 325 -3.61 11.07 -17.94
C ILE A 325 -5.03 11.45 -18.41
N ARG A 326 -6.05 10.71 -17.95
CA ARG A 326 -7.48 10.94 -18.28
C ARG A 326 -8.43 10.37 -17.21
N ASP A 327 -9.71 10.73 -17.28
CA ASP A 327 -10.74 10.28 -16.33
C ASP A 327 -11.20 8.84 -16.54
N ASN A 328 -11.12 8.32 -17.76
CA ASN A 328 -11.37 6.91 -18.01
C ASN A 328 -10.12 6.10 -17.56
N PRO A 329 -10.22 5.13 -16.62
CA PRO A 329 -9.08 4.31 -16.21
C PRO A 329 -8.71 3.21 -17.22
N HIS A 330 -9.66 2.82 -18.07
CA HIS A 330 -9.52 1.66 -18.97
C HIS A 330 -8.52 1.91 -20.10
N VAL A 331 -7.71 0.92 -20.45
CA VAL A 331 -6.80 0.94 -21.61
C VAL A 331 -7.22 -0.13 -22.60
N SER A 332 -7.48 0.24 -23.85
CA SER A 332 -7.87 -0.69 -24.91
C SER A 332 -6.69 -1.52 -25.42
N SER A 333 -6.96 -2.62 -26.13
CA SER A 333 -5.92 -3.41 -26.80
C SER A 333 -5.14 -2.57 -27.81
N GLU A 334 -5.84 -1.76 -28.60
CA GLU A 334 -5.25 -0.88 -29.62
C GLU A 334 -4.32 0.19 -29.02
N GLU A 335 -4.73 0.78 -27.89
CA GLU A 335 -3.91 1.75 -27.14
C GLU A 335 -2.64 1.09 -26.60
N TRP A 336 -2.78 -0.09 -25.98
CA TRP A 336 -1.67 -0.82 -25.36
C TRP A 336 -0.62 -1.29 -26.38
N GLU A 337 -1.06 -1.93 -27.46
CA GLU A 337 -0.16 -2.40 -28.53
C GLU A 337 0.59 -1.24 -29.19
N TRP A 338 -0.10 -0.12 -29.44
CA TRP A 338 0.53 1.05 -30.02
C TRP A 338 1.58 1.65 -29.09
N LEU A 339 1.25 1.79 -27.81
CA LEU A 339 2.17 2.30 -26.80
C LEU A 339 3.42 1.41 -26.66
N LYS A 340 3.26 0.08 -26.69
CA LYS A 340 4.38 -0.89 -26.69
C LYS A 340 5.26 -0.75 -27.94
N ARG A 341 4.65 -0.63 -29.13
CA ARG A 341 5.38 -0.41 -30.39
C ARG A 341 6.23 0.86 -30.33
N GLN A 342 5.69 1.96 -29.82
CA GLN A 342 6.43 3.22 -29.68
C GLN A 342 7.58 3.11 -28.68
N SER A 343 7.35 2.45 -27.54
CA SER A 343 8.42 2.21 -26.56
C SER A 343 9.54 1.33 -27.13
N ALA A 344 9.20 0.29 -27.91
CA ALA A 344 10.18 -0.56 -28.58
C ALA A 344 11.02 0.22 -29.62
N ARG A 345 10.40 1.07 -30.45
CA ARG A 345 11.11 1.93 -31.41
C ARG A 345 12.09 2.87 -30.71
N HIS A 346 11.69 3.44 -29.57
CA HIS A 346 12.58 4.29 -28.78
C HIS A 346 13.79 3.53 -28.22
N LYS A 347 13.60 2.27 -27.78
CA LYS A 347 14.72 1.40 -27.34
C LYS A 347 15.70 1.13 -28.49
N THR A 348 15.21 0.91 -29.71
CA THR A 348 16.05 0.63 -30.88
C THR A 348 16.83 1.87 -31.35
N LEU A 349 16.20 3.05 -31.44
CA LEU A 349 16.90 4.28 -31.85
C LEU A 349 17.88 4.81 -30.79
N GLY A 350 17.58 4.63 -29.50
CA GLY A 350 18.47 5.03 -28.40
C GLY A 350 19.73 4.18 -28.25
N CYS A 351 19.78 3.02 -28.92
CA CYS A 351 20.95 2.13 -28.95
C CYS A 351 21.90 2.44 -30.13
N SER A 352 21.52 3.34 -31.04
CA SER A 352 22.26 3.69 -32.26
C SER A 352 22.98 5.05 -32.18
N SER A 353 22.96 5.70 -31.01
CA SER A 353 23.55 7.05 -30.84
C SER A 353 24.99 7.03 -30.32
N SER A 354 25.73 5.95 -30.57
CA SER A 354 27.18 5.90 -30.39
C SER A 354 27.74 5.10 -31.57
N GLU A 355 28.50 5.79 -32.44
CA GLU A 355 29.09 5.28 -33.69
C GLU A 355 28.03 5.10 -34.80
N THR A 356 27.97 5.87 -35.90
CA THR A 356 29.05 6.31 -36.78
C THR A 356 28.56 7.49 -37.64
N LEU A 357 29.32 8.58 -37.68
CA LEU A 357 29.20 9.67 -38.65
C LEU A 357 30.16 9.37 -39.82
N SER A 358 29.64 8.86 -40.92
CA SER A 358 30.14 8.91 -42.31
C SER A 358 29.34 7.87 -43.10
N SER A 359 28.80 8.08 -44.30
CA SER A 359 29.31 8.84 -45.43
C SER A 359 28.15 9.21 -46.37
N VAL A 360 28.26 10.38 -46.96
CA VAL A 360 27.49 10.87 -48.10
C VAL A 360 27.94 10.14 -49.38
N SER A 361 27.01 9.69 -50.22
CA SER A 361 27.16 9.75 -51.68
C SER A 361 25.81 9.63 -52.39
N SER A 362 25.60 10.59 -53.28
CA SER A 362 24.52 10.78 -54.23
C SER A 362 24.44 9.65 -55.28
N ASP A 363 23.25 9.41 -55.85
CA ASP A 363 23.01 9.50 -57.30
C ASP A 363 21.52 9.32 -57.66
N GLU A 364 21.16 9.94 -58.79
CA GLU A 364 19.82 10.30 -59.25
C GLU A 364 19.04 9.20 -60.01
N GLN A 365 17.71 9.36 -59.99
CA GLN A 365 16.69 9.07 -61.02
C GLN A 365 16.54 7.65 -61.62
N THR A 366 15.33 7.09 -61.47
CA THR A 366 14.50 6.69 -62.62
C THR A 366 13.03 6.54 -62.24
N SER A 367 12.18 7.15 -63.06
CA SER A 367 10.72 7.12 -63.04
C SER A 367 10.16 5.75 -63.39
N SER A 368 9.15 5.29 -62.66
CA SER A 368 8.04 4.53 -63.22
C SER A 368 6.81 4.70 -62.34
N GLU A 369 5.75 5.20 -62.96
CA GLU A 369 4.41 5.27 -62.42
C GLU A 369 3.87 3.84 -62.33
N ASP A 370 3.46 3.43 -61.14
CA ASP A 370 2.39 2.44 -61.01
C ASP A 370 1.61 2.67 -59.72
N GLY A 371 0.29 2.72 -59.88
CA GLY A 371 -0.67 3.11 -58.87
C GLY A 371 -0.75 2.10 -57.73
N GLN A 372 0.01 2.35 -56.68
CA GLN A 372 -0.30 1.93 -55.31
C GLN A 372 -0.03 3.14 -54.43
N GLN A 373 -1.09 3.77 -53.96
CA GLN A 373 -1.04 4.66 -52.79
C GLN A 373 -0.53 3.82 -51.61
N ALA A 374 0.79 3.73 -51.51
CA ALA A 374 1.48 3.33 -50.31
C ALA A 374 1.10 4.37 -49.25
N GLU A 375 0.39 3.93 -48.21
CA GLU A 375 0.18 4.65 -46.95
C GLU A 375 1.53 4.87 -46.25
N ALA A 376 2.37 5.72 -46.83
CA ALA A 376 3.60 6.21 -46.23
C ALA A 376 3.27 7.50 -45.47
N SER A 377 2.61 7.39 -44.31
CA SER A 377 2.56 8.45 -43.29
C SER A 377 2.05 7.95 -41.92
N GLY A 378 2.97 7.38 -41.12
CA GLY A 378 2.82 7.22 -39.65
C GLY A 378 1.72 6.26 -39.17
N GLY A 379 1.83 4.96 -39.43
CA GLY A 379 0.76 3.94 -39.34
C GLY A 379 0.10 3.63 -37.98
N GLY A 380 -0.46 4.62 -37.28
CA GLY A 380 -1.41 4.46 -36.17
C GLY A 380 -2.67 5.30 -36.40
N THR A 381 -3.80 4.87 -35.85
CA THR A 381 -5.08 5.60 -35.92
C THR A 381 -4.98 6.95 -35.22
N GLU A 382 -5.91 7.87 -35.51
CA GLU A 382 -5.96 9.17 -34.83
C GLU A 382 -6.06 9.01 -33.30
N GLN A 383 -6.89 8.06 -32.84
CA GLN A 383 -7.07 7.77 -31.42
C GLN A 383 -5.78 7.27 -30.76
N GLN A 384 -5.03 6.39 -31.45
CA GLN A 384 -3.74 5.89 -31.00
C GLN A 384 -2.70 7.01 -30.87
N ARG A 385 -2.65 7.93 -31.83
CA ARG A 385 -1.76 9.10 -31.80
C ARG A 385 -2.11 10.03 -30.64
N VAL A 386 -3.38 10.39 -30.48
CA VAL A 386 -3.87 11.23 -29.38
C VAL A 386 -3.55 10.62 -28.02
N PHE A 387 -3.72 9.31 -27.85
CA PHE A 387 -3.39 8.62 -26.60
C PHE A 387 -1.90 8.70 -26.27
N VAL A 388 -1.02 8.41 -27.24
CA VAL A 388 0.44 8.49 -27.03
C VAL A 388 0.90 9.92 -26.77
N GLU A 389 0.35 10.90 -27.46
CA GLU A 389 0.62 12.32 -27.21
C GLU A 389 0.22 12.73 -25.79
N LEU A 390 -0.94 12.25 -25.32
CA LEU A 390 -1.41 12.50 -23.95
C LEU A 390 -0.51 11.84 -22.90
N VAL A 391 -0.06 10.61 -23.15
CA VAL A 391 0.91 9.91 -22.29
C VAL A 391 2.25 10.66 -22.28
N ALA A 392 2.77 11.06 -23.44
CA ALA A 392 4.03 11.80 -23.57
C ALA A 392 3.97 13.18 -22.91
N ALA A 393 2.87 13.92 -23.08
CA ALA A 393 2.64 15.19 -22.38
C ALA A 393 2.58 14.99 -20.86
N THR A 394 1.96 13.92 -20.40
CA THR A 394 1.90 13.57 -18.98
C THR A 394 3.27 13.14 -18.43
N ALA A 395 4.06 12.41 -19.21
CA ALA A 395 5.44 12.06 -18.86
C ALA A 395 6.31 13.30 -18.68
N ARG A 396 6.22 14.30 -19.58
CA ARG A 396 6.94 15.58 -19.43
C ARG A 396 6.58 16.31 -18.13
N ARG A 397 5.30 16.36 -17.77
CA ARG A 397 4.84 16.95 -16.49
C ARG A 397 5.39 16.18 -15.28
N LEU A 398 5.34 14.86 -15.33
CA LEU A 398 5.83 14.00 -14.25
C LEU A 398 7.35 14.10 -14.09
N PHE A 399 8.10 14.13 -15.19
CA PHE A 399 9.55 14.33 -15.18
C PHE A 399 9.94 15.71 -14.66
N SER A 400 9.19 16.76 -15.02
CA SER A 400 9.39 18.08 -14.43
C SER A 400 9.15 18.07 -12.92
N TYR A 401 8.10 17.39 -12.43
CA TYR A 401 7.86 17.24 -10.99
C TYR A 401 8.97 16.45 -10.28
N MET A 402 9.49 15.41 -10.94
CA MET A 402 10.57 14.57 -10.43
C MET A 402 11.97 15.14 -10.71
N GLU A 403 12.07 16.39 -11.22
CA GLU A 403 13.33 17.08 -11.54
C GLU A 403 14.27 16.26 -12.45
N VAL A 404 13.70 15.46 -13.35
CA VAL A 404 14.44 14.65 -14.32
C VAL A 404 14.87 15.53 -15.48
N SER A 405 16.17 15.53 -15.81
CA SER A 405 16.69 16.30 -16.93
C SER A 405 16.19 15.77 -18.29
N PRO A 406 16.12 16.59 -19.34
CA PRO A 406 15.73 16.12 -20.68
C PRO A 406 16.59 14.97 -21.19
N GLN A 407 17.89 14.96 -20.88
CA GLN A 407 18.82 13.90 -21.25
C GLN A 407 18.50 12.60 -20.50
N GLU A 408 18.25 12.67 -19.20
CA GLU A 408 17.85 11.50 -18.40
C GLU A 408 16.49 10.96 -18.83
N ALA A 409 15.54 11.83 -19.17
CA ALA A 409 14.20 11.46 -19.61
C ALA A 409 14.21 10.50 -20.82
N LEU A 410 15.17 10.66 -21.74
CA LEU A 410 15.34 9.76 -22.90
C LEU A 410 15.72 8.34 -22.49
N THR A 411 16.34 8.17 -21.32
CA THR A 411 16.76 6.85 -20.84
C THR A 411 15.72 6.16 -19.97
N HIS A 412 14.61 6.83 -19.66
CA HIS A 412 13.51 6.26 -18.90
C HIS A 412 12.76 5.23 -19.73
N ARG A 413 12.28 4.18 -19.06
CA ARG A 413 11.57 3.08 -19.70
C ARG A 413 10.15 3.04 -19.19
N MET A 414 9.23 2.69 -20.09
CA MET A 414 7.88 2.34 -19.70
C MET A 414 7.85 0.86 -19.30
N TYR A 415 7.15 0.56 -18.21
CA TYR A 415 6.82 -0.81 -17.83
C TYR A 415 5.71 -1.31 -18.76
N ASP A 416 6.04 -2.31 -19.58
CA ASP A 416 5.24 -2.80 -20.71
C ASP A 416 4.69 -4.22 -20.51
N ALA A 417 4.67 -4.70 -19.26
CA ALA A 417 4.18 -6.03 -18.92
C ALA A 417 2.69 -6.04 -18.52
N GLU A 418 2.18 -4.95 -17.92
CA GLU A 418 0.76 -4.80 -17.62
C GLU A 418 0.40 -3.33 -17.34
N VAL A 419 -0.89 -3.02 -17.45
CA VAL A 419 -1.47 -1.84 -16.81
C VAL A 419 -1.80 -2.20 -15.37
N VAL A 420 -1.32 -1.39 -14.43
CA VAL A 420 -1.43 -1.69 -13.00
C VAL A 420 -2.76 -1.16 -12.46
N ASP A 421 -3.72 -2.07 -12.31
CA ASP A 421 -5.03 -1.76 -11.73
C ASP A 421 -4.96 -1.76 -10.19
N LEU A 422 -5.20 -0.60 -9.57
CA LEU A 422 -5.29 -0.48 -8.11
C LEU A 422 -6.69 -0.83 -7.61
N SER A 423 -7.69 -0.38 -8.37
CA SER A 423 -9.12 -0.63 -8.15
C SER A 423 -9.85 -0.52 -9.50
N PRO A 424 -11.14 -0.88 -9.61
CA PRO A 424 -11.91 -0.67 -10.84
C PRO A 424 -11.95 0.78 -11.34
N GLU A 425 -11.66 1.74 -10.47
CA GLU A 425 -11.70 3.18 -10.79
C GLU A 425 -10.33 3.76 -11.10
N VAL A 426 -9.22 3.10 -10.72
CA VAL A 426 -7.88 3.69 -10.75
C VAL A 426 -6.88 2.70 -11.34
N SER A 427 -6.28 3.09 -12.46
CA SER A 427 -5.29 2.29 -13.19
C SER A 427 -4.04 3.12 -13.48
N PHE A 428 -2.90 2.45 -13.59
CA PHE A 428 -1.59 3.06 -13.74
C PHE A 428 -0.83 2.50 -14.94
N LEU A 429 -0.28 3.41 -15.74
CA LEU A 429 0.93 3.17 -16.53
C LEU A 429 2.14 3.51 -15.65
N ILE A 430 3.22 2.74 -15.75
CA ILE A 430 4.41 2.95 -14.93
C ILE A 430 5.60 3.31 -15.80
N VAL A 431 6.33 4.34 -15.38
CA VAL A 431 7.64 4.71 -15.92
C VAL A 431 8.69 4.49 -14.85
N VAL A 432 9.81 3.91 -15.25
CA VAL A 432 10.97 3.61 -14.40
C VAL A 432 12.20 4.32 -14.96
N PRO A 433 13.13 4.75 -14.08
CA PRO A 433 14.45 5.19 -14.52
C PRO A 433 15.24 4.04 -15.18
N ARG A 434 16.41 4.38 -15.71
CA ARG A 434 17.35 3.41 -16.32
C ARG A 434 17.69 2.32 -15.28
N ALA A 435 17.84 1.07 -15.72
CA ALA A 435 18.00 -0.06 -14.79
C ALA A 435 19.17 0.13 -13.80
N GLU A 436 20.26 0.72 -14.26
CA GLU A 436 21.45 1.02 -13.47
C GLU A 436 21.25 2.14 -12.43
N SER A 437 20.30 3.06 -12.66
CA SER A 437 19.93 4.14 -11.73
C SER A 437 18.65 3.85 -10.95
N ALA A 438 18.00 2.72 -11.22
CA ALA A 438 16.79 2.28 -10.52
C ALA A 438 17.07 1.83 -9.08
N CYS A 439 18.33 1.51 -8.76
CA CYS A 439 18.80 1.24 -7.41
C CYS A 439 20.03 2.12 -7.15
N ALA A 440 19.84 3.29 -6.51
CA ALA A 440 20.98 4.10 -6.08
C ALA A 440 21.92 3.27 -5.16
N VAL A 441 23.22 3.39 -5.38
CA VAL A 441 24.25 2.69 -4.58
C VAL A 441 24.28 3.28 -3.17
N PRO A 442 24.44 2.47 -2.09
CA PRO A 442 24.59 2.97 -0.73
C PRO A 442 25.67 4.07 -0.64
N GLY A 443 25.34 5.22 -0.04
CA GLY A 443 26.27 6.34 0.16
C GLY A 443 26.06 7.55 -0.76
N GLN A 444 25.31 7.41 -1.87
CA GLN A 444 24.89 8.57 -2.65
C GLN A 444 23.74 9.29 -1.95
N THR A 445 23.96 10.56 -1.58
CA THR A 445 22.88 11.41 -1.05
C THR A 445 22.06 11.88 -2.23
N GLU A 446 20.84 11.38 -2.34
CA GLU A 446 19.98 11.68 -3.48
C GLU A 446 19.24 12.99 -3.22
N ALA A 447 19.49 14.02 -4.04
CA ALA A 447 18.92 15.36 -3.88
C ALA A 447 17.39 15.35 -3.73
N LEU A 448 16.72 14.42 -4.41
CA LEU A 448 15.27 14.23 -4.34
C LEU A 448 14.73 13.94 -2.93
N LEU A 449 15.53 13.31 -2.06
CA LEU A 449 15.12 12.99 -0.68
C LEU A 449 15.38 14.13 0.30
N GLN A 450 16.07 15.19 -0.12
CA GLN A 450 16.14 16.44 0.64
C GLN A 450 14.86 17.27 0.46
N ARG A 451 14.02 16.91 -0.51
CA ARG A 451 12.74 17.59 -0.73
C ARG A 451 11.73 17.16 0.34
N GLY A 452 11.08 18.14 0.98
CA GLY A 452 10.06 17.88 1.99
C GLY A 452 8.73 17.33 1.45
N ASP A 453 8.55 17.31 0.12
CA ASP A 453 7.33 16.80 -0.52
C ASP A 453 7.40 15.31 -0.88
N LEU A 454 8.58 14.69 -0.83
CA LEU A 454 8.82 13.26 -1.10
C LEU A 454 9.38 12.56 0.13
N ILE A 455 9.08 11.27 0.27
CA ILE A 455 9.64 10.40 1.32
C ILE A 455 10.03 9.04 0.74
N ALA A 456 11.03 8.39 1.33
CA ALA A 456 11.39 7.01 1.01
C ALA A 456 10.79 6.05 2.05
N LEU A 457 9.94 5.14 1.60
CA LEU A 457 9.33 4.12 2.45
C LEU A 457 9.94 2.75 2.13
N PRO A 458 10.27 1.90 3.12
CA PRO A 458 10.52 0.49 2.84
C PRO A 458 9.37 -0.12 2.04
N VAL A 459 9.70 -1.01 1.09
CA VAL A 459 8.69 -1.67 0.23
C VAL A 459 7.57 -2.28 1.07
N GLN A 460 7.93 -2.94 2.17
CA GLN A 460 6.96 -3.55 3.09
C GLN A 460 5.98 -2.51 3.65
N VAL A 461 6.47 -1.34 4.06
CA VAL A 461 5.63 -0.26 4.58
C VAL A 461 4.72 0.30 3.48
N PHE A 462 5.26 0.51 2.28
CA PHE A 462 4.48 0.95 1.12
C PHE A 462 3.37 -0.04 0.79
N GLU A 463 3.66 -1.34 0.74
CA GLU A 463 2.67 -2.39 0.49
C GLU A 463 1.54 -2.38 1.52
N MET A 464 1.85 -2.21 2.81
CA MET A 464 0.85 -2.15 3.87
C MET A 464 -0.11 -0.97 3.69
N VAL A 465 0.39 0.24 3.38
CA VAL A 465 -0.48 1.42 3.18
C VAL A 465 -1.19 1.39 1.83
N HIS A 466 -0.52 0.90 0.79
CA HIS A 466 -1.07 0.78 -0.56
C HIS A 466 -2.22 -0.23 -0.62
N LEU A 467 -1.96 -1.47 -0.19
CA LEU A 467 -2.99 -2.51 -0.15
C LEU A 467 -4.02 -2.23 0.94
N GLY A 468 -3.64 -1.62 2.07
CA GLY A 468 -4.59 -1.14 3.07
C GLY A 468 -5.60 -0.14 2.52
N THR A 469 -5.19 0.70 1.57
CA THR A 469 -6.07 1.66 0.91
C THR A 469 -6.91 1.03 -0.19
N TYR A 470 -6.30 0.28 -1.11
CA TYR A 470 -6.94 -0.17 -2.34
C TYR A 470 -7.51 -1.59 -2.28
N GLN A 471 -6.95 -2.45 -1.44
CA GLN A 471 -7.23 -3.89 -1.37
C GLN A 471 -7.27 -4.41 0.09
N ARG A 472 -7.99 -3.69 0.96
CA ARG A 472 -8.03 -3.91 2.42
C ARG A 472 -8.35 -5.36 2.81
N ASP A 473 -9.29 -5.96 2.10
CA ASP A 473 -9.73 -7.34 2.30
C ASP A 473 -8.63 -8.37 2.01
N VAL A 474 -7.82 -8.10 0.98
CA VAL A 474 -6.71 -8.98 0.58
C VAL A 474 -5.60 -8.88 1.62
N ILE A 475 -5.16 -7.66 1.96
CA ILE A 475 -4.06 -7.49 2.90
C ILE A 475 -4.42 -7.97 4.30
N SER A 476 -5.66 -7.76 4.78
CA SER A 476 -6.07 -8.25 6.10
C SER A 476 -6.02 -9.78 6.20
N ARG A 477 -6.58 -10.48 5.19
CA ARG A 477 -6.51 -11.95 5.13
C ARG A 477 -5.08 -12.46 4.96
N TYR A 478 -4.31 -11.84 4.07
CA TYR A 478 -2.91 -12.18 3.85
C TYR A 478 -2.07 -11.99 5.11
N SER A 479 -2.17 -10.84 5.79
CA SER A 479 -1.43 -10.53 7.01
C SER A 479 -1.79 -11.50 8.13
N ARG A 480 -3.08 -11.79 8.31
CA ARG A 480 -3.56 -12.80 9.27
C ARG A 480 -2.94 -14.16 8.99
N LEU A 481 -3.06 -14.65 7.76
CA LEU A 481 -2.51 -15.93 7.31
C LEU A 481 -0.99 -15.99 7.48
N SER A 482 -0.29 -14.93 7.09
CA SER A 482 1.17 -14.81 7.17
C SER A 482 1.66 -14.85 8.62
N CYS A 483 0.98 -14.16 9.54
CA CYS A 483 1.34 -14.20 10.96
C CYS A 483 1.18 -15.61 11.56
N ILE A 484 0.11 -16.32 11.19
CA ILE A 484 -0.15 -17.70 11.66
C ILE A 484 0.88 -18.66 11.05
N LEU A 485 1.11 -18.58 9.73
CA LEU A 485 2.07 -19.45 9.04
C LEU A 485 3.48 -19.27 9.54
N GLU A 486 3.96 -18.02 9.67
CA GLU A 486 5.30 -17.78 10.20
C GLU A 486 5.47 -18.36 11.60
N LEU A 487 4.44 -18.25 12.44
CA LEU A 487 4.44 -18.86 13.76
C LEU A 487 4.49 -20.38 13.69
N ASP A 488 3.57 -21.00 12.95
CA ASP A 488 3.48 -22.46 12.81
C ASP A 488 4.78 -23.03 12.20
N THR A 489 5.43 -22.34 11.26
CA THR A 489 6.74 -22.72 10.70
C THR A 489 7.84 -22.68 11.76
N VAL A 490 7.87 -21.64 12.60
CA VAL A 490 8.85 -21.54 13.69
C VAL A 490 8.63 -22.64 14.73
N LEU A 491 7.38 -22.90 15.11
CA LEU A 491 7.02 -23.99 16.03
C LEU A 491 7.42 -25.35 15.45
N ALA A 492 7.13 -25.61 14.17
CA ALA A 492 7.49 -26.86 13.51
C ALA A 492 9.02 -27.06 13.45
N HIS A 493 9.79 -26.00 13.13
CA HIS A 493 11.25 -26.06 13.17
C HIS A 493 11.78 -26.29 14.58
N HIS A 494 11.12 -25.73 15.60
CA HIS A 494 11.50 -25.95 16.98
C HIS A 494 11.25 -27.40 17.41
N SER A 495 10.06 -27.93 17.17
CA SER A 495 9.73 -29.34 17.42
C SER A 495 10.67 -30.29 16.67
N HIS A 496 11.09 -29.94 15.45
CA HIS A 496 12.08 -30.72 14.71
C HIS A 496 13.45 -30.76 15.40
N ARG A 497 13.88 -29.66 16.04
CA ARG A 497 15.16 -29.59 16.76
C ARG A 497 15.11 -30.31 18.11
N GLU A 498 13.95 -30.34 18.76
CA GLU A 498 13.75 -31.01 20.05
C GLU A 498 13.35 -32.48 19.93
N ALA A 499 13.02 -32.96 18.72
CA ALA A 499 12.64 -34.35 18.50
C ALA A 499 13.80 -35.30 18.86
N PHE A 500 13.55 -36.23 19.79
CA PHE A 500 14.55 -37.19 20.25
C PHE A 500 14.36 -38.59 19.64
N SER A 501 13.12 -38.97 19.34
CA SER A 501 12.77 -40.26 18.73
C SER A 501 12.59 -40.17 17.22
N ALA A 502 12.79 -41.29 16.51
CA ALA A 502 12.58 -41.37 15.06
C ALA A 502 11.13 -41.02 14.65
N SER A 503 10.14 -41.36 15.49
CA SER A 503 8.74 -41.01 15.28
C SER A 503 8.48 -39.51 15.42
N GLU A 504 9.08 -38.84 16.42
CA GLU A 504 8.96 -37.39 16.59
C GLU A 504 9.65 -36.63 15.44
N VAL A 505 10.82 -37.12 15.00
CA VAL A 505 11.54 -36.53 13.87
C VAL A 505 10.72 -36.66 12.58
N ALA A 506 10.10 -37.81 12.34
CA ALA A 506 9.24 -38.03 11.19
C ALA A 506 8.01 -37.10 11.24
N ALA A 507 7.31 -37.05 12.37
CA ALA A 507 6.14 -36.19 12.55
C ALA A 507 6.48 -34.69 12.36
N ALA A 508 7.63 -34.24 12.89
CA ALA A 508 8.07 -32.86 12.72
C ALA A 508 8.48 -32.53 11.27
N LYS A 509 9.08 -33.49 10.55
CA LYS A 509 9.39 -33.34 9.11
C LYS A 509 8.14 -33.29 8.25
N ASP A 510 7.18 -34.17 8.51
CA ASP A 510 5.89 -34.18 7.81
C ASP A 510 5.16 -32.86 8.02
N ARG A 511 5.21 -32.30 9.23
CA ARG A 511 4.62 -30.99 9.53
C ARG A 511 5.31 -29.83 8.81
N LEU A 512 6.63 -29.86 8.64
CA LEU A 512 7.37 -28.84 7.89
C LEU A 512 7.13 -28.93 6.37
N ALA A 513 6.80 -30.11 5.86
CA ALA A 513 6.52 -30.33 4.44
C ALA A 513 5.09 -29.93 4.02
N GLN A 514 4.15 -29.93 4.97
CA GLN A 514 2.78 -29.42 4.82
C GLN A 514 2.75 -27.89 4.78
#